data_AF-A0A3D3S790-F1
#
_entry.id   AF-A0A3D3S790-F1
#
_cell.length_a   1.000
_cell.length_b   1.000
_cell.length_c   1.000
_cell.angle_alpha   90.00
_cell.angle_beta   90.00
_cell.angle_gamma   90.00
#
_symmetry.space_group_name_H-M   'P 1'
#
loop_
_entity.id
_entity.type
_entity.pdbx_description
1 polymer ?
#
loop_
_entity_poly.entity_id
_entity_poly.type
_entity_poly.pdbx_seq_one_letter_code
_entity_poly.pdbx_strand_id
1 'polypeptide(L)' 'MTTLLNADFERRVVIRPTDYQWVASPMPGVQRMMLDRIGDEVARATSIVRYTPHSAFSSHTH' A
#
# COMPACT_ATOMS: atom_id res chain seq x y z
N MET A 1 -8.13 15.22 -3.34
CA MET A 1 -9.12 14.26 -3.88
C MET A 1 -8.82 12.93 -3.22
N THR A 2 -9.80 12.29 -2.59
CA THR A 2 -9.59 11.05 -1.85
C THR A 2 -9.08 9.94 -2.78
N THR A 3 -7.98 9.31 -2.42
CA THR A 3 -7.47 8.14 -3.14
C THR A 3 -8.41 6.96 -2.97
N LEU A 4 -8.89 6.39 -4.08
CA LEU A 4 -9.71 5.18 -4.13
C LEU A 4 -9.01 4.15 -5.01
N LEU A 5 -8.68 2.99 -4.43
CA LEU A 5 -8.09 1.85 -5.14
C LEU A 5 -8.83 0.59 -4.73
N ASN A 6 -9.43 -0.12 -5.69
CA ASN A 6 -10.19 -1.35 -5.44
C ASN A 6 -11.16 -1.21 -4.26
N ALA A 7 -11.80 -0.04 -4.16
CA ALA A 7 -12.60 0.40 -3.01
C ALA A 7 -14.06 -0.06 -3.05
N ASP A 8 -14.47 -0.70 -4.14
CA ASP A 8 -15.80 -1.29 -4.29
C ASP A 8 -15.78 -2.74 -3.80
N PHE A 9 -16.36 -2.97 -2.61
CA PHE A 9 -16.34 -4.26 -1.93
C PHE A 9 -17.28 -5.30 -2.54
N GLU A 10 -18.22 -4.89 -3.39
CA GLU A 10 -19.09 -5.82 -4.13
C GLU A 10 -18.37 -6.43 -5.34
N ARG A 11 -17.19 -5.90 -5.70
CA ARG A 11 -16.42 -6.35 -6.86
C ARG A 11 -15.26 -7.23 -6.43
N ARG A 12 -15.22 -8.44 -7.00
CA ARG A 12 -14.05 -9.32 -6.89
C ARG A 12 -12.87 -8.73 -7.65
N VAL A 13 -11.73 -8.57 -6.97
CA VAL A 13 -10.46 -8.15 -7.57
C VAL A 13 -9.42 -9.25 -7.40
N VAL A 14 -8.61 -9.48 -8.44
CA VAL A 14 -7.46 -10.39 -8.41
C VAL A 14 -6.25 -9.66 -8.96
N ILE A 15 -5.17 -9.63 -8.20
CA ILE A 15 -3.89 -9.02 -8.60
C ILE A 15 -2.83 -10.13 -8.54
N ARG A 16 -2.19 -10.42 -9.67
CA ARG A 16 -1.12 -11.43 -9.70
C ARG A 16 0.23 -10.78 -9.37
N PRO A 17 1.22 -11.54 -8.85
CA PRO A 17 2.56 -11.01 -8.62
C PRO A 17 3.22 -10.34 -9.82
N THR A 18 2.92 -10.80 -11.04
CA THR A 18 3.39 -10.21 -12.30
C THR A 18 2.81 -8.82 -12.57
N ASP A 19 1.68 -8.49 -11.94
CA ASP A 19 0.95 -7.23 -12.14
C ASP A 19 1.34 -6.19 -11.08
N TYR A 20 2.28 -6.52 -10.19
CA TYR A 20 2.68 -5.64 -9.09
C TYR A 20 3.35 -4.37 -9.61
N GLN A 21 2.73 -3.23 -9.28
CA GLN A 21 3.24 -1.89 -9.51
C GLN A 21 3.82 -1.34 -8.20
N TRP A 22 5.12 -1.54 -7.99
CA TRP A 22 5.81 -1.04 -6.81
C TRP A 22 5.99 0.48 -6.90
N VAL A 23 5.54 1.18 -5.86
CA VAL A 23 5.73 2.63 -5.71
C VAL A 23 6.48 2.95 -4.42
N ALA A 24 7.15 4.10 -4.39
CA ALA A 24 7.78 4.58 -3.17
C ALA A 24 6.72 4.85 -2.08
N SER A 25 7.04 4.51 -0.84
CA SER A 25 6.29 4.99 0.32
C SER A 25 6.92 6.28 0.87
N PRO A 26 6.22 7.03 1.74
CA PRO A 26 6.81 8.16 2.47
C PRO A 26 8.01 7.78 3.32
N MET A 27 8.11 6.51 3.75
CA MET A 27 9.26 6.01 4.49
C MET A 27 10.42 5.71 3.54
N PRO A 28 11.59 6.36 3.70
CA PRO A 28 12.76 6.08 2.89
C PRO A 28 13.17 4.61 2.95
N GLY A 29 13.51 4.02 1.80
CA GLY A 29 13.89 2.60 1.70
C GLY A 29 12.72 1.61 1.78
N VAL A 30 11.47 2.09 1.85
CA VAL A 30 10.29 1.23 1.81
C VAL A 30 9.48 1.51 0.55
N GLN A 31 9.24 0.45 -0.22
CA GLN A 31 8.32 0.43 -1.35
C GLN A 31 7.04 -0.29 -0.96
N ARG A 32 5.94 0.03 -1.64
CA ARG A 32 4.64 -0.61 -1.44
C ARG A 32 4.00 -0.99 -2.77
N MET A 33 3.31 -2.13 -2.76
CA MET A 33 2.31 -2.52 -3.74
C MET A 33 0.95 -2.39 -3.06
N MET A 34 0.14 -1.41 -3.48
CA MET A 34 -1.18 -1.16 -2.90
C MET A 34 -2.20 -2.14 -3.50
N LEU A 35 -2.98 -2.83 -2.65
CA LEU A 35 -3.98 -3.81 -3.08
C LEU A 35 -5.40 -3.25 -2.96
N ASP A 36 -5.70 -2.55 -1.87
CA ASP A 36 -6.90 -1.72 -1.71
C ASP A 36 -6.57 -0.45 -0.92
N ARG A 37 -7.33 0.62 -1.16
CA ARG A 37 -7.21 1.89 -0.43
C ARG A 37 -8.49 2.71 -0.46
N ILE A 38 -8.86 3.24 0.70
CA ILE A 38 -9.85 4.30 0.87
C ILE A 38 -9.25 5.37 1.79
N GLY A 39 -8.90 6.53 1.21
CA GLY A 39 -8.29 7.64 1.95
C GLY A 39 -6.90 8.02 1.48
N ASP A 40 -6.46 9.21 1.90
CA ASP A 40 -5.13 9.75 1.62
C ASP A 40 -4.16 9.33 2.72
N GLU A 41 -3.59 10.24 3.52
CA GLU A 41 -2.57 9.87 4.53
C GLU A 41 -3.09 8.87 5.58
N VAL A 42 -4.29 9.13 6.12
CA VAL A 42 -5.04 8.18 6.95
C VAL A 42 -6.01 7.43 6.04
N ALA A 43 -5.84 6.10 5.96
CA ALA A 43 -6.61 5.28 5.04
C ALA A 43 -6.88 3.89 5.61
N ARG A 44 -8.03 3.32 5.25
CA ARG A 44 -8.18 1.87 5.22
C ARG A 44 -7.35 1.39 4.04
N ALA A 45 -6.36 0.52 4.28
CA ALA A 45 -5.47 0.07 3.23
C ALA A 45 -5.01 -1.35 3.46
N THR A 46 -4.94 -2.11 2.37
CA THR A 46 -4.18 -3.36 2.29
C THR A 46 -3.03 -3.18 1.31
N SER A 47 -1.81 -3.54 1.72
CA SER A 47 -0.61 -3.37 0.88
C SER A 47 0.41 -4.47 1.19
N ILE A 48 1.20 -4.83 0.17
CA ILE A 48 2.46 -5.55 0.37
C ILE A 48 3.56 -4.50 0.46
N VAL A 49 4.43 -4.60 1.46
CA VAL A 49 5.55 -3.68 1.65
C VAL A 49 6.88 -4.40 1.47
N ARG A 50 7.85 -3.72 0.85
CA ARG A 50 9.22 -4.19 0.67
C ARG A 50 10.17 -3.20 1.30
N TYR A 51 11.03 -3.71 2.17
CA TYR A 51 12.08 -2.94 2.83
C TYR A 51 13.40 -3.20 2.11
N THR A 52 14.14 -2.15 1.81
CA THR A 52 15.55 -2.31 1.47
C THR A 52 16.34 -2.79 2.70
N PRO A 53 17.51 -3.43 2.51
CA PRO A 53 18.35 -3.84 3.63
C PRO A 53 18.58 -2.69 4.61
N HIS A 54 18.53 -3.00 5.91
CA HIS A 54 18.72 -2.05 7.02
C HIS A 54 17.67 -0.93 7.14
N SER A 55 16.56 -0.98 6.40
CA SER A 55 15.42 -0.07 6.59
C SER A 55 14.52 -0.51 7.75
N ALA A 56 13.92 0.47 8.42
CA ALA A 56 12.95 0.26 9.50
C ALA A 56 11.86 1.33 9.44
N PHE A 57 10.65 1.01 9.93
CA PHE A 57 9.65 2.04 10.21
C PHE A 57 9.96 2.71 11.54
N SER A 58 9.63 4.00 11.62
CA SER A 58 9.55 4.69 12.91
C SER A 58 8.53 4.00 13.81
N SER A 59 8.77 4.08 15.13
CA SER A 59 7.77 3.67 16.12
C SER A 59 6.43 4.36 15.84
N HIS A 60 5.35 3.60 15.86
CA HIS A 60 4.01 4.12 15.59
C HIS A 60 2.94 3.34 16.34
N THR A 61 1.75 3.94 16.43
CA THR A 61 0.54 3.32 16.97
C THR A 61 -0.30 2.78 15.84
N HIS A 62 -0.95 1.64 16.08
CA HIS A 62 -1.93 1.05 15.17
C HIS A 62 -3.32 1.54 15.54
#